data_AF-A0A871BIF7-F1
#
_entry.id   AF-A0A871BIF7-F1
#
_cell.length_a   1.000
_cell.length_b   1.000
_cell.length_c   1.000
_cell.angle_alpha   90.00
_cell.angle_beta   90.00
_cell.angle_gamma   90.00
#
_symmetry.space_group_name_H-M   'P 1'
#
loop_
_entity.id
_entity.type
_entity.pdbx_description
1 polymer ?
#
loop_
_entity_poly.entity_id
_entity_poly.type
_entity_poly.pdbx_seq_one_letter_code
_entity_poly.pdbx_strand_id
1 'polypeptide(L)'
;MIVVATADFDLYHEAVSELRSRGVAFTTVELGDPLPERARVLLTGPDDDLDGVDTGGDVTRVTATGDDARRAVDEALASLRGGDGRTVVGVDPGTRPGVAVLSGETVVAAFHVPLSDAVEVIRRETEDAVDPVVRIGDGARLQGAKLINDLDDVAVELVDETGTTPYLGTGARGMGDVLAAVNIARRDGERIESREIEPTEGELTRIKARSRETSDDNRTIDDALARRVAGGELSIDEALDEHRSREE
;
A
#
# COMPACT_ATOMS: atom_id res chain seq x y z
N MET A 1 -14.10 18.23 -9.28
CA MET A 1 -13.44 19.51 -8.95
C MET A 1 -13.89 19.95 -7.57
N ILE A 2 -12.99 20.48 -6.73
CA ILE A 2 -13.35 21.09 -5.44
C ILE A 2 -13.89 22.49 -5.69
N VAL A 3 -14.99 22.82 -5.03
CA VAL A 3 -15.58 24.15 -4.99
C VAL A 3 -15.55 24.63 -3.54
N VAL A 4 -14.99 25.82 -3.31
CA VAL A 4 -15.07 26.48 -2.00
C VAL A 4 -16.18 27.52 -2.06
N ALA A 5 -17.18 27.39 -1.19
CA ALA A 5 -18.29 28.33 -1.08
C ALA A 5 -18.53 28.61 0.40
N THR A 6 -18.01 29.74 0.88
CA THR A 6 -18.14 30.11 2.29
C THR A 6 -18.14 31.62 2.49
N ALA A 7 -18.92 32.08 3.47
CA ALA A 7 -18.88 33.46 3.96
C ALA A 7 -17.87 33.64 5.12
N ASP A 8 -17.32 32.54 5.66
CA ASP A 8 -16.28 32.57 6.67
C ASP A 8 -14.93 32.94 6.03
N PHE A 9 -14.42 34.11 6.41
CA PHE A 9 -13.18 34.67 5.86
C PHE A 9 -11.96 33.82 6.22
N ASP A 10 -11.90 33.29 7.44
CA ASP A 10 -10.76 32.52 7.92
C ASP A 10 -10.72 31.16 7.21
N LEU A 11 -11.87 30.48 7.11
CA LEU A 11 -11.99 29.24 6.34
C LEU A 11 -11.63 29.44 4.86
N TYR A 12 -12.13 30.51 4.24
CA TYR A 12 -11.82 30.82 2.85
C TYR A 12 -10.31 30.92 2.63
N HIS A 13 -9.63 31.72 3.45
CA HIS A 13 -8.21 31.99 3.28
C HIS A 13 -7.35 30.76 3.57
N GLU A 14 -7.64 30.01 4.62
CA GLU A 14 -6.90 28.80 4.97
C GLU A 14 -7.11 27.70 3.91
N ALA A 15 -8.35 27.43 3.50
CA ALA A 15 -8.65 26.40 2.50
C ALA A 15 -8.06 26.74 1.12
N VAL A 16 -8.15 27.99 0.67
CA VAL A 16 -7.57 28.44 -0.61
C VAL A 16 -6.05 28.35 -0.58
N SER A 17 -5.42 28.75 0.53
CA SER A 17 -3.97 28.68 0.69
C SER A 17 -3.48 27.23 0.64
N GLU A 18 -4.18 26.33 1.33
CA GLU A 18 -3.86 24.90 1.37
C GLU A 18 -4.06 24.22 0.01
N LEU A 19 -5.15 24.54 -0.70
CA LEU A 19 -5.39 24.00 -2.05
C LEU A 19 -4.34 24.48 -3.05
N ARG A 20 -3.89 25.75 -2.94
CA ARG A 20 -2.85 26.32 -3.79
C ARG A 20 -1.47 25.76 -3.51
N SER A 21 -1.10 25.64 -2.23
CA SER A 21 0.20 25.09 -1.83
C SER A 21 0.41 23.67 -2.35
N ARG A 22 -0.70 22.92 -2.48
CA ARG A 22 -0.74 21.55 -3.00
C ARG A 22 -1.03 21.44 -4.50
N GLY A 23 -1.15 22.55 -5.24
CA GLY A 23 -1.37 22.54 -6.69
C GLY A 23 -2.70 21.93 -7.14
N VAL A 24 -3.73 21.93 -6.27
CA VAL A 24 -5.03 21.32 -6.55
C VAL A 24 -5.84 22.21 -7.49
N ALA A 25 -6.55 21.59 -8.44
CA ALA A 25 -7.52 22.30 -9.28
C ALA A 25 -8.84 22.53 -8.50
N PHE A 26 -9.10 23.79 -8.14
CA PHE A 26 -10.32 24.21 -7.44
C PHE A 26 -10.91 25.48 -8.06
N THR A 27 -12.14 25.79 -7.66
CA THR A 27 -12.78 27.08 -7.94
C THR A 27 -13.50 27.59 -6.70
N THR A 28 -13.81 28.88 -6.69
CA THR A 28 -14.60 29.53 -5.63
C THR A 28 -15.90 30.03 -6.23
N VAL A 29 -16.99 29.96 -5.47
CA VAL A 29 -18.31 30.51 -5.84
C VAL A 29 -18.92 31.23 -4.64
N GLU A 30 -19.81 32.18 -4.89
CA GLU A 30 -20.56 32.83 -3.82
C GLU A 30 -21.68 31.92 -3.32
N LEU A 31 -22.10 32.11 -2.07
CA LEU A 31 -23.23 31.37 -1.50
C LEU A 31 -24.51 31.74 -2.27
N GLY A 32 -25.23 30.72 -2.75
CA GLY A 32 -26.44 30.88 -3.56
C GLY A 32 -26.20 30.88 -5.09
N ASP A 33 -24.94 30.92 -5.55
CA ASP A 33 -24.63 30.75 -6.96
C ASP A 33 -24.70 29.28 -7.40
N PRO A 34 -25.05 29.01 -8.67
CA PRO A 34 -25.08 27.65 -9.18
C PRO A 34 -23.68 27.04 -9.20
N LEU A 35 -23.58 25.78 -8.78
CA LEU A 35 -22.32 25.03 -8.84
C LEU A 35 -21.94 24.73 -10.30
N PRO A 36 -20.64 24.75 -10.64
CA PRO A 36 -20.17 24.28 -11.94
C PRO A 36 -20.55 22.82 -12.18
N GLU A 37 -20.86 22.44 -13.43
CA GLU A 37 -21.24 21.06 -13.80
C GLU A 37 -20.17 20.00 -13.42
N ARG A 38 -18.90 20.43 -13.29
CA ARG A 38 -17.77 19.56 -12.91
C ARG A 38 -17.52 19.51 -11.39
N ALA A 39 -18.38 20.15 -10.59
CA ALA A 39 -18.35 20.06 -9.14
C ALA A 39 -18.52 18.60 -8.71
N ARG A 40 -17.76 18.24 -7.68
CA ARG A 40 -17.76 16.90 -7.08
C ARG A 40 -17.66 17.00 -5.57
N VAL A 41 -16.96 18.02 -5.08
CA VAL A 41 -16.88 18.32 -3.65
C VAL A 41 -17.13 19.80 -3.43
N LEU A 42 -17.92 20.11 -2.40
CA LEU A 42 -18.24 21.46 -1.94
C LEU A 42 -17.73 21.63 -0.50
N LEU A 43 -16.80 22.58 -0.30
CA LEU A 43 -16.27 22.93 1.02
C LEU A 43 -16.96 24.20 1.52
N THR A 44 -17.61 24.10 2.69
CA THR A 44 -18.42 25.17 3.30
C THR A 44 -18.12 25.30 4.79
N GLY A 45 -18.40 26.46 5.35
CA GLY A 45 -18.50 26.71 6.78
C GLY A 45 -19.77 26.13 7.41
N PRO A 46 -19.78 25.92 8.74
CA PRO A 46 -20.93 25.37 9.46
C PRO A 46 -22.15 26.29 9.47
N ASP A 47 -21.92 27.61 9.45
CA ASP A 47 -22.97 28.64 9.47
C ASP A 47 -23.35 29.15 8.07
N ASP A 48 -22.80 28.55 7.01
CA ASP A 48 -23.10 28.95 5.64
C ASP A 48 -24.49 28.45 5.21
N ASP A 49 -25.34 29.41 4.88
CA ASP A 49 -26.67 29.17 4.33
C ASP A 49 -26.56 28.76 2.85
N LEU A 50 -27.04 27.55 2.54
CA LEU A 50 -27.03 26.99 1.19
C LEU A 50 -28.41 26.99 0.53
N ASP A 51 -29.39 27.70 1.09
CA ASP A 51 -30.71 27.80 0.48
C ASP A 51 -30.59 28.32 -0.97
N GLY A 52 -30.85 27.44 -1.95
CA GLY A 52 -30.74 27.72 -3.38
C GLY A 52 -29.57 27.04 -4.11
N VAL A 53 -28.60 26.46 -3.40
CA VAL A 53 -27.52 25.67 -4.01
C VAL A 53 -28.07 24.28 -4.33
N ASP A 54 -28.39 24.03 -5.59
CA ASP A 54 -28.79 22.71 -6.07
C ASP A 54 -27.56 21.78 -6.10
N THR A 55 -27.24 21.20 -4.94
CA THR A 55 -26.33 20.06 -4.86
C THR A 55 -27.08 18.85 -5.44
N GLY A 56 -27.17 18.76 -6.77
CA GLY A 56 -27.57 17.50 -7.41
C GLY A 56 -26.80 16.36 -6.73
N GLY A 57 -27.48 15.25 -6.41
CA GLY A 57 -27.06 14.26 -5.40
C GLY A 57 -25.67 13.59 -5.55
N ASP A 58 -24.86 14.04 -6.51
CA ASP A 58 -23.52 13.59 -6.86
C ASP A 58 -22.39 14.50 -6.32
N VAL A 59 -22.69 15.53 -5.51
CA VAL A 59 -21.69 16.43 -4.90
C VAL A 59 -21.55 16.14 -3.40
N THR A 60 -20.35 15.75 -2.95
CA THR A 60 -20.05 15.56 -1.52
C THR A 60 -19.81 16.90 -0.84
N ARG A 61 -20.47 17.14 0.29
CA ARG A 61 -20.27 18.33 1.11
C ARG A 61 -19.28 18.04 2.24
N VAL A 62 -18.28 18.91 2.40
CA VAL A 62 -17.33 18.92 3.52
C VAL A 62 -17.51 20.21 4.29
N THR A 63 -17.70 20.11 5.59
CA THR A 63 -17.93 21.27 6.47
C THR A 63 -16.77 21.46 7.43
N ALA A 64 -16.27 22.70 7.56
CA ALA A 64 -15.14 23.02 8.44
C ALA A 64 -15.12 24.48 8.90
N THR A 65 -14.32 24.79 9.91
CA THR A 65 -13.95 26.16 10.31
C THR A 65 -12.52 26.46 9.86
N GLY A 66 -12.06 27.72 9.99
CA GLY A 66 -10.68 28.11 9.66
C GLY A 66 -9.62 27.21 10.28
N ASP A 67 -9.76 26.86 11.56
CA ASP A 67 -8.82 25.99 12.28
C ASP A 67 -8.77 24.55 11.72
N ASP A 68 -9.87 24.09 11.11
CA ASP A 68 -10.02 22.75 10.55
C ASP A 68 -9.75 22.68 9.04
N ALA A 69 -9.39 23.79 8.40
CA ALA A 69 -9.29 23.89 6.95
C ALA A 69 -8.36 22.84 6.33
N ARG A 70 -7.23 22.54 7.00
CA ARG A 70 -6.30 21.50 6.54
C ARG A 70 -6.96 20.11 6.49
N ARG A 71 -7.64 19.72 7.58
CA ARG A 71 -8.38 18.46 7.67
C ARG A 71 -9.49 18.40 6.62
N ALA A 72 -10.18 19.52 6.41
CA ALA A 72 -11.26 19.64 5.44
C ALA A 72 -10.76 19.47 4.00
N VAL A 73 -9.60 20.03 3.67
CA VAL A 73 -8.96 19.86 2.36
C VAL A 73 -8.54 18.41 2.16
N ASP A 74 -7.99 17.75 3.18
CA ASP A 74 -7.67 16.32 3.13
C ASP A 74 -8.93 15.48 2.83
N GLU A 75 -10.01 15.72 3.56
CA GLU A 75 -11.32 15.07 3.37
C GLU A 75 -11.90 15.32 1.98
N ALA A 76 -11.81 16.57 1.50
CA ALA A 76 -12.29 16.95 0.18
C ALA A 76 -11.50 16.29 -0.96
N LEU A 77 -10.19 16.14 -0.79
CA LEU A 77 -9.34 15.42 -1.74
C LEU A 77 -9.62 13.92 -1.74
N ALA A 78 -9.85 13.32 -0.57
CA ALA A 78 -10.25 11.92 -0.45
C ALA A 78 -11.61 11.67 -1.13
N SER A 79 -12.58 12.56 -0.93
CA SER A 79 -13.89 12.49 -1.57
C SER A 79 -13.83 12.64 -3.09
N LEU A 80 -13.01 13.55 -3.64
CA LEU A 80 -12.78 13.66 -5.09
C LEU A 80 -12.25 12.37 -5.72
N ARG A 81 -11.56 11.55 -4.93
CA ARG A 81 -11.00 10.26 -5.33
C ARG A 81 -11.97 9.09 -5.09
N GLY A 82 -13.21 9.37 -4.67
CA GLY A 82 -14.27 8.38 -4.49
C GLY A 82 -14.36 7.81 -3.08
N GLY A 83 -14.10 8.58 -2.03
CA GLY A 83 -14.23 8.14 -0.63
C GLY A 83 -13.14 7.17 -0.15
N ASP A 84 -12.48 6.47 -1.06
CA ASP A 84 -11.52 5.38 -0.79
C ASP A 84 -10.12 5.59 -1.40
N GLY A 85 -9.74 6.81 -1.77
CA GLY A 85 -8.50 7.11 -2.53
C GLY A 85 -7.17 6.92 -1.78
N ARG A 86 -7.11 6.03 -0.80
CA ARG A 86 -5.87 5.58 -0.17
C ARG A 86 -5.08 4.76 -1.18
N THR A 87 -3.78 4.99 -1.26
CA THR A 87 -2.91 4.07 -2.02
C THR A 87 -2.74 2.81 -1.19
N VAL A 88 -3.20 1.68 -1.73
CA VAL A 88 -3.06 0.37 -1.09
C VAL A 88 -2.17 -0.50 -1.95
N VAL A 89 -1.07 -0.98 -1.37
CA VAL A 89 -0.16 -1.90 -2.03
C VAL A 89 -0.40 -3.30 -1.47
N GLY A 90 -1.01 -4.19 -2.25
CA GLY A 90 -1.11 -5.61 -1.88
C GLY A 90 0.13 -6.37 -2.30
N VAL A 91 0.60 -7.26 -1.44
CA VAL A 91 1.81 -8.06 -1.64
C VAL A 91 1.52 -9.52 -1.32
N ASP A 92 1.65 -10.39 -2.31
CA ASP A 92 1.70 -11.84 -2.12
C ASP A 92 3.17 -12.27 -1.94
N PRO A 93 3.61 -12.65 -0.72
CA PRO A 93 5.03 -12.88 -0.46
C PRO A 93 5.53 -14.16 -1.11
N GLY A 94 6.82 -14.17 -1.45
CA GLY A 94 7.47 -15.33 -2.04
C GLY A 94 8.89 -14.99 -2.49
N THR A 95 9.53 -15.89 -3.23
CA THR A 95 10.86 -15.63 -3.81
C THR A 95 10.82 -14.51 -4.85
N ARG A 96 9.68 -14.32 -5.49
CA ARG A 96 9.38 -13.20 -6.39
C ARG A 96 7.99 -12.66 -6.06
N PRO A 97 7.86 -11.79 -5.03
CA PRO A 97 6.57 -11.34 -4.58
C PRO A 97 5.71 -10.78 -5.71
N GLY A 98 4.42 -11.10 -5.71
CA GLY A 98 3.42 -10.41 -6.50
C GLY A 98 3.08 -9.08 -5.81
N VAL A 99 3.07 -7.98 -6.56
CA VAL A 99 2.78 -6.63 -6.05
C VAL A 99 1.64 -6.06 -6.86
N ALA A 100 0.64 -5.48 -6.19
CA ALA A 100 -0.47 -4.77 -6.80
C ALA A 100 -0.67 -3.42 -6.12
N VAL A 101 -0.68 -2.33 -6.90
CA VAL A 101 -0.92 -0.97 -6.42
C VAL A 101 -2.34 -0.56 -6.79
N LEU A 102 -3.14 -0.24 -5.78
CA LEU A 102 -4.52 0.19 -5.91
C LEU A 102 -4.68 1.64 -5.46
N SER A 103 -5.54 2.36 -6.16
CA SER A 103 -6.09 3.65 -5.74
C SER A 103 -7.60 3.49 -5.63
N GLY A 104 -8.11 3.33 -4.40
CA GLY A 104 -9.46 2.84 -4.18
C GLY A 104 -9.66 1.45 -4.80
N GLU A 105 -10.68 1.28 -5.64
CA GLU A 105 -10.99 0.00 -6.27
C GLU A 105 -10.17 -0.29 -7.54
N THR A 106 -9.45 0.71 -8.06
CA THR A 106 -8.75 0.65 -9.35
C THR A 106 -7.33 0.09 -9.19
N VAL A 107 -7.00 -0.95 -9.95
CA VAL A 107 -5.63 -1.48 -10.04
C VAL A 107 -4.82 -0.60 -11.00
N VAL A 108 -3.84 0.12 -10.46
CA VAL A 108 -2.95 1.03 -11.20
C VAL A 108 -1.77 0.26 -11.79
N ALA A 109 -1.21 -0.66 -11.01
CA ALA A 109 -0.10 -1.50 -11.43
C ALA A 109 -0.22 -2.88 -10.77
N ALA A 110 0.24 -3.91 -11.46
CA ALA A 110 0.33 -5.26 -10.93
C ALA A 110 1.46 -6.02 -11.62
N PHE A 111 2.44 -6.51 -10.87
CA PHE A 111 3.68 -7.09 -11.40
C PHE A 111 4.38 -7.99 -10.38
N HIS A 112 5.48 -8.63 -10.78
CA HIS A 112 6.38 -9.34 -9.86
C HIS A 112 7.70 -8.61 -9.74
N VAL A 113 8.33 -8.74 -8.56
CA VAL A 113 9.67 -8.24 -8.28
C VAL A 113 10.49 -9.31 -7.60
N PRO A 114 11.83 -9.31 -7.72
CA PRO A 114 12.69 -10.07 -6.83
C PRO A 114 12.46 -9.64 -5.38
N LEU A 115 12.52 -10.59 -4.42
CA LEU A 115 12.34 -10.27 -3.00
C LEU A 115 13.34 -9.20 -2.49
N SER A 116 14.56 -9.17 -3.04
CA SER A 116 15.57 -8.15 -2.73
C SER A 116 15.14 -6.73 -3.08
N ASP A 117 14.30 -6.59 -4.11
CA ASP A 117 13.94 -5.31 -4.69
C ASP A 117 12.55 -4.86 -4.21
N ALA A 118 11.80 -5.78 -3.58
CA ALA A 118 10.40 -5.57 -3.21
C ALA A 118 10.20 -4.36 -2.29
N VAL A 119 11.04 -4.21 -1.27
CA VAL A 119 10.96 -3.09 -0.31
C VAL A 119 11.17 -1.74 -1.00
N GLU A 120 12.21 -1.63 -1.83
CA GLU A 120 12.51 -0.40 -2.57
C GLU A 120 11.38 -0.05 -3.54
N VAL A 121 10.85 -1.05 -4.25
CA VAL A 121 9.73 -0.84 -5.16
C VAL A 121 8.49 -0.38 -4.41
N ILE A 122 8.12 -1.04 -3.32
CA ILE A 122 6.97 -0.65 -2.50
C ILE A 122 7.14 0.79 -2.00
N ARG A 123 8.31 1.15 -1.46
CA ARG A 123 8.61 2.51 -1.00
C ARG A 123 8.38 3.55 -2.10
N ARG A 124 8.88 3.28 -3.32
CA ARG A 124 8.68 4.19 -4.46
C ARG A 124 7.21 4.35 -4.82
N GLU A 125 6.41 3.28 -4.78
CA GLU A 125 4.98 3.36 -5.07
C GLU A 125 4.19 4.07 -3.95
N THR A 126 4.76 4.21 -2.74
CA THR A 126 4.12 4.86 -1.58
C THR A 126 4.64 6.26 -1.24
N GLU A 127 5.78 6.68 -1.80
CA GLU A 127 6.49 7.92 -1.42
C GLU A 127 5.63 9.18 -1.49
N ASP A 128 4.87 9.35 -2.57
CA ASP A 128 4.01 10.52 -2.80
C ASP A 128 2.55 10.31 -2.33
N ALA A 129 2.24 9.13 -1.79
CA ALA A 129 0.89 8.80 -1.37
C ALA A 129 0.55 9.45 -0.03
N VAL A 130 -0.68 9.94 0.10
CA VAL A 130 -1.21 10.43 1.38
C VAL A 130 -1.74 9.22 2.16
N ASP A 131 -1.12 8.93 3.30
CA ASP A 131 -1.45 7.81 4.19
C ASP A 131 -1.52 6.44 3.48
N PRO A 132 -0.45 5.96 2.82
CA PRO A 132 -0.45 4.67 2.15
C PRO A 132 -0.53 3.50 3.15
N VAL A 133 -1.08 2.37 2.70
CA VAL A 133 -1.00 1.09 3.42
C VAL A 133 -0.47 -0.02 2.53
N VAL A 134 0.41 -0.83 3.11
CA VAL A 134 0.90 -2.07 2.50
C VAL A 134 0.21 -3.25 3.17
N ARG A 135 -0.49 -4.07 2.38
CA ARG A 135 -1.15 -5.29 2.81
C ARG A 135 -0.35 -6.49 2.38
N ILE A 136 0.06 -7.32 3.32
CA ILE A 136 0.96 -8.46 3.07
C ILE A 136 0.22 -9.74 3.41
N GLY A 137 0.19 -10.70 2.48
CA GLY A 137 -0.39 -12.02 2.69
C GLY A 137 0.38 -12.85 3.72
N ASP A 138 -0.31 -13.75 4.44
CA ASP A 138 0.29 -14.58 5.48
C ASP A 138 0.86 -15.92 4.98
N GLY A 139 0.69 -16.24 3.69
CA GLY A 139 1.08 -17.52 3.10
C GLY A 139 2.57 -17.86 3.19
N ALA A 140 3.45 -17.04 2.61
CA ALA A 140 4.89 -17.27 2.66
C ALA A 140 5.54 -16.60 3.89
N ARG A 141 5.38 -17.25 5.03
CA ARG A 141 5.75 -16.79 6.39
C ARG A 141 7.10 -16.06 6.48
N LEU A 142 8.21 -16.71 6.08
CA LEU A 142 9.55 -16.13 6.20
C LEU A 142 9.72 -14.87 5.34
N GLN A 143 9.24 -14.92 4.09
CA GLN A 143 9.33 -13.79 3.16
C GLN A 143 8.42 -12.64 3.59
N GLY A 144 7.21 -12.94 4.05
CA GLY A 144 6.28 -11.96 4.61
C GLY A 144 6.85 -11.28 5.85
N ALA A 145 7.44 -12.04 6.79
CA ALA A 145 8.10 -11.46 7.96
C ALA A 145 9.25 -10.52 7.59
N LYS A 146 10.09 -10.91 6.62
CA LYS A 146 11.15 -10.04 6.11
C LYS A 146 10.58 -8.72 5.57
N LEU A 147 9.57 -8.80 4.69
CA LEU A 147 8.94 -7.60 4.12
C LEU A 147 8.33 -6.69 5.20
N ILE A 148 7.63 -7.26 6.19
CA ILE A 148 7.04 -6.49 7.30
C ILE A 148 8.13 -5.75 8.08
N ASN A 149 9.23 -6.43 8.42
CA ASN A 149 10.29 -5.86 9.24
C ASN A 149 11.13 -4.80 8.49
N ASP A 150 11.24 -4.90 7.16
CA ASP A 150 12.00 -3.97 6.33
C ASP A 150 11.17 -2.74 5.86
N LEU A 151 9.85 -2.73 6.10
CA LEU A 151 8.90 -1.66 5.75
C LEU A 151 8.48 -0.84 7.00
N ASP A 152 9.45 -0.34 7.74
CA ASP A 152 9.27 0.39 9.01
C ASP A 152 8.73 1.83 8.84
N ASP A 153 8.75 2.35 7.62
CA ASP A 153 8.38 3.72 7.25
C ASP A 153 6.95 3.86 6.69
N VAL A 154 6.21 2.75 6.56
CA VAL A 154 4.85 2.71 6.02
C VAL A 154 3.93 1.86 6.91
N ALA A 155 2.63 2.16 6.89
CA ALA A 155 1.67 1.35 7.62
C ALA A 155 1.51 -0.03 6.96
N VAL A 156 1.80 -1.10 7.71
CA VAL A 156 1.69 -2.49 7.25
C VAL A 156 0.52 -3.21 7.91
N GLU A 157 -0.23 -3.97 7.11
CA GLU A 157 -1.33 -4.85 7.53
C GLU A 157 -1.03 -6.28 7.10
N LEU A 158 -1.19 -7.24 8.01
CA LEU A 158 -1.12 -8.67 7.72
C LEU A 158 -2.50 -9.20 7.33
N VAL A 159 -2.62 -9.83 6.17
CA VAL A 159 -3.88 -10.36 5.64
C VAL A 159 -3.88 -11.89 5.75
N ASP A 160 -4.91 -12.44 6.39
CA ASP A 160 -5.13 -13.88 6.46
C ASP A 160 -5.67 -14.40 5.11
N GLU A 161 -4.92 -15.29 4.48
CA GLU A 161 -5.28 -15.92 3.20
C GLU A 161 -5.89 -17.32 3.39
N THR A 162 -5.91 -17.82 4.64
CA THR A 162 -6.40 -19.14 5.02
C THR A 162 -7.86 -19.32 4.63
N GLY A 163 -8.16 -20.45 3.96
CA GLY A 163 -9.52 -20.77 3.53
C GLY A 163 -9.92 -20.19 2.18
N THR A 164 -9.04 -19.44 1.50
CA THR A 164 -9.34 -18.91 0.16
C THR A 164 -8.50 -19.57 -0.92
N THR A 165 -8.99 -20.70 -1.43
CA THR A 165 -8.53 -21.24 -2.72
C THR A 165 -9.68 -21.19 -3.72
N PRO A 166 -9.75 -20.18 -4.62
CA PRO A 166 -10.28 -20.46 -5.93
C PRO A 166 -9.24 -21.36 -6.60
N TYR A 167 -9.58 -22.63 -6.78
CA TYR A 167 -8.88 -23.53 -7.69
C TYR A 167 -8.86 -22.87 -9.08
N LEU A 168 -7.81 -22.11 -9.39
CA LEU A 168 -7.49 -21.78 -10.76
C LEU A 168 -6.75 -23.00 -11.31
N GLY A 169 -7.43 -23.70 -12.21
CA GLY A 169 -6.93 -24.91 -12.84
C GLY A 169 -5.52 -24.75 -13.42
N THR A 170 -4.91 -25.88 -13.77
CA THR A 170 -3.51 -26.15 -14.14
C THR A 170 -2.88 -25.27 -15.26
N GLY A 171 -3.55 -24.21 -15.72
CA GLY A 171 -3.12 -23.33 -16.82
C GLY A 171 -2.56 -21.93 -16.44
N ALA A 172 -2.63 -21.47 -15.18
CA ALA A 172 -2.22 -20.11 -14.80
C ALA A 172 -0.79 -20.00 -14.23
N ARG A 173 0.19 -20.73 -14.81
CA ARG A 173 1.59 -20.61 -14.37
C ARG A 173 2.12 -19.20 -14.69
N GLY A 174 2.24 -18.37 -13.66
CA GLY A 174 2.93 -17.09 -13.70
C GLY A 174 2.10 -15.83 -13.47
N MET A 175 0.79 -15.93 -13.19
CA MET A 175 -0.06 -14.78 -12.83
C MET A 175 -0.85 -15.00 -11.52
N GLY A 176 -0.69 -16.17 -10.89
CA GLY A 176 -1.38 -16.51 -9.63
C GLY A 176 -1.05 -15.50 -8.54
N ASP A 177 0.24 -15.21 -8.36
CA ASP A 177 0.73 -14.38 -7.26
C ASP A 177 0.36 -12.89 -7.47
N VAL A 178 0.29 -12.41 -8.71
CA VAL A 178 -0.23 -11.05 -9.02
C VAL A 178 -1.72 -10.93 -8.70
N LEU A 179 -2.52 -11.94 -9.06
CA LEU A 179 -3.94 -11.96 -8.74
C LEU A 179 -4.16 -12.08 -7.22
N ALA A 180 -3.31 -12.86 -6.53
CA ALA A 180 -3.29 -12.93 -5.08
C ALA A 180 -3.00 -11.55 -4.47
N ALA A 181 -1.96 -10.85 -4.96
CA ALA A 181 -1.64 -9.49 -4.53
C ALA A 181 -2.82 -8.51 -4.68
N VAL A 182 -3.56 -8.57 -5.79
CA VAL A 182 -4.78 -7.76 -5.96
C VAL A 182 -5.86 -8.12 -4.93
N ASN A 183 -6.05 -9.41 -4.64
CA ASN A 183 -7.03 -9.84 -3.64
C ASN A 183 -6.61 -9.43 -2.23
N ILE A 184 -5.32 -9.52 -1.90
CA ILE A 184 -4.72 -9.08 -0.64
C ILE A 184 -4.95 -7.57 -0.49
N ALA A 185 -4.67 -6.77 -1.53
CA ALA A 185 -4.90 -5.33 -1.52
C ALA A 185 -6.35 -4.94 -1.20
N ARG A 186 -7.32 -5.81 -1.54
CA ARG A 186 -8.76 -5.55 -1.36
C ARG A 186 -9.32 -6.04 -0.03
N ARG A 187 -8.55 -6.80 0.75
CA ARG A 187 -9.01 -7.34 2.04
C ARG A 187 -8.45 -6.51 3.17
N ASP A 188 -9.22 -6.38 4.24
CA ASP A 188 -8.71 -5.79 5.47
C ASP A 188 -7.72 -6.75 6.14
N GLY A 189 -6.65 -6.18 6.70
CA GLY A 189 -5.66 -6.91 7.48
C GLY A 189 -5.52 -6.37 8.90
N GLU A 190 -4.71 -7.06 9.69
CA GLU A 190 -4.35 -6.63 11.04
C GLU A 190 -3.08 -5.79 11.00
N ARG A 191 -3.13 -4.57 11.54
CA ARG A 191 -1.97 -3.68 11.59
C ARG A 191 -0.86 -4.29 12.44
N ILE A 192 0.35 -4.32 11.90
CA ILE A 192 1.52 -4.95 12.54
C ILE A 192 2.78 -4.11 12.26
N GLU A 193 3.67 -4.01 13.24
CA GLU A 193 4.94 -3.27 13.11
C GLU A 193 6.12 -4.20 12.82
N SER A 194 6.07 -5.45 13.29
CA SER A 194 7.11 -6.44 13.09
C SER A 194 6.56 -7.85 13.25
N ARG A 195 7.23 -8.82 12.64
CA ARG A 195 6.87 -10.24 12.73
C ARG A 195 8.13 -11.08 12.94
N GLU A 196 8.25 -11.65 14.12
CA GLU A 196 9.29 -12.63 14.44
C GLU A 196 8.79 -14.05 14.14
N ILE A 197 9.55 -14.81 13.35
CA ILE A 197 9.20 -16.18 12.99
C ILE A 197 10.42 -17.08 13.15
N GLU A 198 10.27 -18.13 13.96
CA GLU A 198 11.24 -19.22 13.94
C GLU A 198 11.04 -20.13 12.72
N PRO A 199 12.10 -20.35 11.91
CA PRO A 199 12.04 -21.27 10.78
C PRO A 199 11.79 -22.70 11.24
N THR A 200 10.86 -23.38 10.58
CA THR A 200 10.64 -24.81 10.78
C THR A 200 11.77 -25.64 10.17
N GLU A 201 11.97 -26.88 10.65
CA GLU A 201 12.93 -27.82 10.05
C GLU A 201 12.68 -28.03 8.55
N GLY A 202 11.41 -28.05 8.13
CA GLY A 202 11.03 -28.18 6.73
C GLY A 202 11.46 -26.98 5.88
N GLU A 203 11.37 -25.76 6.41
CA GLU A 203 11.83 -24.54 5.74
C GLU A 203 13.36 -24.50 5.64
N LEU A 204 14.07 -24.84 6.72
CA LEU A 204 15.53 -24.95 6.70
C LEU A 204 16.01 -26.00 5.69
N THR A 205 15.31 -27.15 5.62
CA THR A 205 15.60 -28.20 4.63
C THR A 205 15.44 -27.68 3.20
N ARG A 206 14.38 -26.91 2.91
CA ARG A 206 14.19 -26.29 1.59
C ARG A 206 15.27 -25.27 1.26
N ILE A 207 15.69 -24.44 2.23
CA ILE A 207 16.77 -23.47 2.05
C ILE A 207 18.08 -24.17 1.68
N LYS A 208 18.42 -25.24 2.40
CA LYS A 208 19.60 -26.06 2.10
C LYS A 208 19.52 -26.71 0.72
N ALA A 209 18.37 -27.29 0.37
CA ALA A 209 18.16 -27.86 -0.96
C ALA A 209 18.36 -26.81 -2.06
N ARG A 210 17.85 -25.59 -1.87
CA ARG A 210 18.06 -24.48 -2.80
C ARG A 210 19.52 -24.04 -2.89
N SER A 211 20.23 -23.97 -1.77
CA SER A 211 21.68 -23.65 -1.79
C SER A 211 22.48 -24.63 -2.64
N ARG A 212 22.09 -25.91 -2.60
CA ARG A 212 22.68 -26.98 -3.42
C ARG A 212 22.40 -26.79 -4.91
N GLU A 213 21.17 -26.41 -5.25
CA GLU A 213 20.76 -26.16 -6.64
C GLU A 213 21.44 -24.92 -7.24
N THR A 214 21.66 -23.88 -6.43
CA THR A 214 22.33 -22.64 -6.86
C THR A 214 23.85 -22.78 -6.95
N SER A 215 24.45 -23.63 -6.12
CA SER A 215 25.90 -23.80 -6.07
C SER A 215 26.44 -24.51 -7.32
N ASP A 216 27.48 -23.94 -7.93
CA ASP A 216 28.21 -24.55 -9.06
C ASP A 216 28.81 -25.92 -8.71
N ASP A 217 29.19 -26.13 -7.45
CA ASP A 217 29.80 -27.37 -6.94
C ASP A 217 28.79 -28.26 -6.19
N ASN A 218 27.49 -27.98 -6.32
CA ASN A 218 26.43 -28.73 -5.62
C ASN A 218 26.60 -28.70 -4.09
N ARG A 219 27.12 -27.58 -3.56
CA ARG A 219 27.42 -27.37 -2.14
C ARG A 219 26.17 -27.03 -1.35
N THR A 220 26.04 -27.57 -0.15
CA THR A 220 24.89 -27.32 0.74
C THR A 220 25.35 -26.56 1.97
N ILE A 221 24.70 -25.44 2.28
CA ILE A 221 25.02 -24.67 3.49
C ILE A 221 24.63 -25.41 4.77
N ASP A 222 25.32 -25.11 5.86
CA ASP A 222 25.05 -25.70 7.18
C ASP A 222 23.76 -25.17 7.82
N ASP A 223 23.41 -25.75 8.97
CA ASP A 223 22.20 -25.41 9.73
C ASP A 223 22.21 -23.98 10.28
N ALA A 224 23.40 -23.44 10.57
CA ALA A 224 23.55 -22.09 11.11
C ALA A 224 23.35 -21.04 10.01
N LEU A 225 23.96 -21.25 8.84
CA LEU A 225 23.77 -20.41 7.67
C LEU A 225 22.35 -20.49 7.13
N ALA A 226 21.72 -21.68 7.12
CA ALA A 226 20.33 -21.82 6.73
C ALA A 226 19.38 -21.00 7.63
N ARG A 227 19.65 -20.93 8.95
CA ARG A 227 18.88 -20.08 9.88
C ARG A 227 19.08 -18.59 9.59
N ARG A 228 20.30 -18.15 9.31
CA ARG A 228 20.60 -16.75 8.95
C ARG A 228 19.92 -16.35 7.64
N VAL A 229 19.92 -17.23 6.64
CA VAL A 229 19.15 -17.02 5.41
C VAL A 229 17.65 -16.94 5.68
N ALA A 230 17.13 -17.82 6.54
CA ALA A 230 15.72 -17.82 6.90
C ALA A 230 15.29 -16.55 7.66
N GLY A 231 16.19 -16.00 8.49
CA GLY A 231 16.01 -14.74 9.21
C GLY A 231 16.24 -13.49 8.34
N GLY A 232 16.61 -13.66 7.06
CA GLY A 232 16.84 -12.55 6.14
C GLY A 232 18.21 -11.86 6.28
N GLU A 233 19.07 -12.34 7.18
CA GLU A 233 20.42 -11.78 7.42
C GLU A 233 21.38 -12.01 6.24
N LEU A 234 21.17 -13.08 5.48
CA LEU A 234 21.97 -13.44 4.31
C LEU A 234 21.08 -13.86 3.15
N SER A 235 21.49 -13.54 1.93
CA SER A 235 21.05 -14.23 0.73
C SER A 235 21.68 -15.64 0.64
N ILE A 236 21.14 -16.48 -0.25
CA ILE A 236 21.70 -17.81 -0.49
C ILE A 236 23.13 -17.72 -1.04
N ASP A 237 23.39 -16.76 -1.92
CA ASP A 237 24.71 -16.57 -2.52
C ASP A 237 25.73 -16.12 -1.47
N GLU A 238 25.37 -15.15 -0.62
CA GLU A 238 26.24 -14.73 0.49
C GLU A 238 26.50 -15.88 1.48
N ALA A 239 25.49 -16.70 1.76
CA ALA A 239 25.65 -17.87 2.62
C ALA A 239 26.57 -18.94 2.00
N LEU A 240 26.51 -19.13 0.67
CA LEU A 240 27.40 -20.04 -0.05
C LEU A 240 28.85 -19.54 -0.06
N ASP A 241 29.05 -18.24 -0.26
CA ASP A 241 30.38 -17.62 -0.20
C ASP A 241 30.98 -17.72 1.21
N GLU A 242 30.18 -17.44 2.25
CA GLU A 242 30.63 -17.58 3.63
C GLU A 242 30.94 -19.04 3.97
N HIS A 243 30.11 -20.00 3.53
CA HIS A 243 30.39 -21.43 3.70
C HIS A 243 31.70 -21.85 3.04
N ARG A 244 32.00 -21.33 1.83
CA ARG A 244 33.25 -21.62 1.13
C ARG A 244 34.46 -21.11 1.94
N SER A 245 34.39 -19.89 2.45
CA SER A 245 35.47 -19.27 3.23
C SER A 245 35.82 -19.98 4.54
N ARG A 246 34.88 -20.78 5.10
CA ARG A 246 35.09 -21.54 6.34
C ARG A 246 35.76 -22.89 6.13
N GLU A 247 35.76 -23.40 4.89
CA GLU A 247 36.33 -24.70 4.53
C GLU A 247 37.73 -24.60 3.90
N GLU A 248 38.20 -23.38 3.57
CA GLU A 248 39.56 -23.06 3.10
C GLU A 248 40.49 -22.67 4.26
#